data_AF-V2WTC2-F1
#
_entry.id   AF-V2WTC2-F1
#
_cell.length_a   1.000
_cell.length_b   1.000
_cell.length_c   1.000
_cell.angle_alpha   90.00
_cell.angle_beta   90.00
_cell.angle_gamma   90.00
#
_symmetry.space_group_name_H-M   'P 1'
#
loop_
_entity.id
_entity.type
_entity.pdbx_description
1 polymer ?
#
loop_
_entity_poly.entity_id
_entity_poly.type
_entity_poly.pdbx_seq_one_letter_code
_entity_poly.pdbx_strand_id
1 'polypeptide(L)'
;EKELLDLTLENSAHGWPLSPYWLTKHANAILRKQLGPEFEGIGDHWASQYITQYYNHLDGCLSNGLDETHVGAANPITKKEFFDITKKTVQKHNIPEELQYGGDETSIQTGVGVKEYMIGARGKVLPTICADNTELAPIVIFKGEVFQVKWLQNNPLKAQYSYHKKGYMDGEMGVAYIQDFNKQTKAKAKGCAYLLLIDGYISHATYEFLDYTWKNNIYAICYPSHSTHIY
;
A
#
# COMPACT_ATOMS: atom_id res chain seq x y z
N GLU A 1 19.13 10.44 9.54
CA GLU A 1 18.24 11.62 9.37
C GLU A 1 17.97 11.96 7.92
N LYS A 2 18.99 12.23 7.09
CA LYS A 2 18.78 12.54 5.65
C LYS A 2 17.98 11.49 4.88
N GLU A 3 18.28 10.20 5.06
CA GLU A 3 17.53 9.09 4.45
C GLU A 3 16.04 9.09 4.81
N LEU A 4 15.72 9.40 6.06
CA LEU A 4 14.33 9.48 6.53
C LEU A 4 13.62 10.71 5.97
N LEU A 5 14.33 11.83 5.80
CA LEU A 5 13.78 13.03 5.19
C LEU A 5 13.44 12.79 3.71
N ASP A 6 14.37 12.21 2.95
CA ASP A 6 14.16 11.89 1.54
C ASP A 6 12.97 10.92 1.37
N LEU A 7 12.90 9.88 2.22
CA LEU A 7 11.76 8.95 2.25
C LEU A 7 10.46 9.67 2.59
N THR A 8 10.45 10.55 3.60
CA THR A 8 9.24 11.28 4.03
C THR A 8 8.70 12.18 2.92
N LEU A 9 9.60 12.89 2.24
CA LEU A 9 9.24 13.78 1.13
C LEU A 9 8.70 12.99 -0.07
N GLU A 10 9.36 11.88 -0.43
CA GLU A 10 8.92 11.03 -1.53
C GLU A 10 7.57 10.36 -1.24
N ASN A 11 7.40 9.83 -0.02
CA ASN A 11 6.14 9.25 0.43
C ASN A 11 5.01 10.27 0.33
N SER A 12 5.21 11.48 0.86
CA SER A 12 4.23 12.56 0.79
C SER A 12 3.89 12.93 -0.65
N ALA A 13 4.90 12.98 -1.54
CA ALA A 13 4.70 13.27 -2.96
C ALA A 13 3.87 12.19 -3.69
N HIS A 14 3.87 10.95 -3.20
CA HIS A 14 3.08 9.84 -3.74
C HIS A 14 1.76 9.59 -3.00
N GLY A 15 1.33 10.53 -2.15
CA GLY A 15 0.05 10.45 -1.43
C GLY A 15 0.10 9.67 -0.11
N TRP A 16 1.30 9.47 0.45
CA TRP A 16 1.54 8.79 1.73
C TRP A 16 2.11 9.73 2.80
N PRO A 17 1.38 10.80 3.21
CA PRO A 17 1.85 11.66 4.30
C PRO A 17 1.94 10.86 5.61
N LEU A 18 3.04 11.02 6.35
CA LEU A 18 3.27 10.33 7.61
C LEU A 18 2.78 11.19 8.79
N SER A 19 1.95 10.61 9.65
CA SER A 19 1.66 11.22 10.96
C SER A 19 2.90 11.12 11.88
N PRO A 20 3.00 11.93 12.96
CA PRO A 20 4.11 11.83 13.91
C PRO A 20 4.29 10.40 14.48
N TYR A 21 3.19 9.66 14.65
CA TYR A 21 3.22 8.26 15.05
C TYR A 21 3.93 7.38 14.01
N TRP A 22 3.56 7.49 12.73
CA TRP A 22 4.16 6.71 11.64
C TRP A 22 5.59 7.11 11.36
N LEU A 23 5.92 8.40 11.44
CA LEU A 23 7.27 8.92 11.37
C LEU A 23 8.16 8.28 12.47
N THR A 24 7.65 8.19 13.70
CA THR A 24 8.35 7.51 14.81
C THR A 24 8.54 6.03 14.53
N LYS A 25 7.53 5.35 13.98
CA LYS A 25 7.63 3.93 13.60
C LYS A 25 8.70 3.71 12.52
N HIS A 26 8.73 4.56 11.48
CA HIS A 26 9.71 4.50 10.40
C HIS A 26 11.13 4.75 10.92
N ALA A 27 11.32 5.79 11.73
CA ALA A 27 12.60 6.10 12.35
C ALA A 27 13.13 4.94 13.21
N ASN A 28 12.26 4.35 14.05
CA ASN A 28 12.61 3.17 14.83
C ASN A 28 12.97 1.95 13.97
N ALA A 29 12.27 1.74 12.84
CA ALA A 29 12.56 0.64 11.93
C ALA A 29 13.94 0.80 11.27
N ILE A 30 14.30 2.01 10.83
CA ILE A 30 15.62 2.35 10.29
C ILE A 30 16.70 2.13 11.35
N LEU A 31 16.53 2.71 12.54
CA LEU A 31 17.54 2.65 13.60
C LEU A 31 17.73 1.23 14.13
N ARG A 32 16.67 0.43 14.24
CA ARG A 32 16.79 -0.98 14.63
C ARG A 32 17.53 -1.81 13.58
N LYS A 33 17.40 -1.51 12.27
CA LYS A 33 18.22 -2.13 11.22
C LYS A 33 19.70 -1.73 11.32
N GLN A 34 20.01 -0.49 11.71
CA GLN A 34 21.37 0.04 11.78
C GLN A 34 22.11 -0.31 13.07
N LEU A 35 21.43 -0.23 14.21
CA LEU A 35 21.99 -0.36 15.56
C LEU A 35 21.77 -1.75 16.16
N GLY A 36 20.94 -2.59 15.54
CA GLY A 36 20.68 -3.95 15.96
C GLY A 36 19.58 -4.09 17.01
N PRO A 37 19.38 -5.31 17.55
CA PRO A 37 18.24 -5.67 18.40
C PRO A 37 18.24 -4.97 19.77
N GLU A 38 19.43 -4.58 20.27
CA GLU A 38 19.60 -3.90 21.56
C GLU A 38 19.14 -2.43 21.53
N PHE A 39 18.75 -1.90 20.37
CA PHE A 39 18.19 -0.56 20.27
C PHE A 39 16.83 -0.50 20.97
N GLU A 40 16.73 0.33 22.01
CA GLU A 40 15.53 0.44 22.87
C GLU A 40 14.40 1.27 22.23
N GLY A 41 14.71 2.11 21.24
CA GLY A 41 13.76 3.00 20.60
C GLY A 41 14.11 4.48 20.73
N ILE A 42 13.50 5.33 19.91
CA ILE A 42 13.57 6.78 20.04
C ILE A 42 12.55 7.29 21.08
N GLY A 43 12.87 8.40 21.74
CA GLY A 43 12.00 8.99 22.76
C GLY A 43 10.72 9.62 22.19
N ASP A 44 9.70 9.73 23.04
CA ASP A 44 8.33 10.14 22.66
C ASP A 44 8.24 11.53 21.99
N HIS A 45 9.17 12.43 22.29
CA HIS A 45 9.20 13.80 21.75
C HIS A 45 10.02 13.91 20.46
N TRP A 46 10.65 12.83 20.01
CA TRP A 46 11.57 12.86 18.88
C TRP A 46 10.88 13.31 17.59
N ALA A 47 9.66 12.84 17.29
CA ALA A 47 8.95 13.24 16.08
C ALA A 47 8.61 14.74 16.06
N SER A 48 8.19 15.30 17.20
CA SER A 48 7.92 16.74 17.31
C SER A 48 9.19 17.57 17.11
N GLN A 49 10.31 17.12 17.66
CA GLN A 49 11.62 17.76 17.47
C GLN A 49 12.07 17.68 16.01
N TYR A 50 11.94 16.52 15.38
CA TYR A 50 12.25 16.31 13.97
C TYR A 50 11.41 17.24 13.06
N ILE A 51 10.10 17.30 13.27
CA ILE A 51 9.20 18.18 12.50
C ILE A 51 9.63 19.65 12.67
N THR A 52 9.99 20.05 13.88
CA THR A 52 10.45 21.43 14.17
C THR A 52 11.79 21.72 13.49
N GLN A 53 12.73 20.77 13.54
CA GLN A 53 14.04 20.88 12.91
C GLN A 53 13.94 21.00 11.38
N TYR A 54 13.01 20.28 10.76
CA TYR A 54 12.81 20.25 9.31
C TYR A 54 11.57 21.05 8.86
N TYR A 55 11.11 22.00 9.67
CA TYR A 55 9.89 22.78 9.40
C TYR A 55 9.90 23.48 8.03
N ASN A 56 11.07 23.97 7.58
CA ASN A 56 11.21 24.62 6.27
C ASN A 56 11.08 23.66 5.08
N HIS A 57 11.04 22.35 5.33
CA HIS A 57 10.96 21.30 4.32
C HIS A 57 9.68 20.45 4.42
N LEU A 58 8.94 20.53 5.52
CA LEU A 58 7.76 19.71 5.80
C LEU A 58 6.54 20.60 6.02
N ASP A 59 5.53 20.47 5.16
CA ASP A 59 4.23 21.11 5.35
C ASP A 59 3.30 20.21 6.17
N GLY A 60 2.67 20.77 7.21
CA GLY A 60 1.73 20.04 8.07
C GLY A 60 0.28 20.14 7.57
N CYS A 61 -0.44 19.02 7.54
CA CYS A 61 -1.89 19.00 7.28
C CYS A 61 -2.61 18.14 8.33
N LEU A 62 -3.77 18.58 8.80
CA LEU A 62 -4.62 17.82 9.73
C LEU A 62 -5.42 16.78 8.96
N SER A 63 -5.31 15.51 9.36
CA SER A 63 -6.20 14.45 8.87
C SER A 63 -7.52 14.48 9.65
N ASN A 64 -8.65 14.64 8.97
CA ASN A 64 -9.97 14.48 9.59
C ASN A 64 -10.32 13.00 9.78
N GLY A 65 -11.12 12.70 10.83
CA GLY A 65 -11.52 11.34 11.19
C GLY A 65 -12.39 10.65 10.14
N LEU A 66 -12.36 9.31 10.15
CA LEU A 66 -12.91 8.37 9.17
C LEU A 66 -14.43 8.48 8.87
N ASP A 67 -15.23 9.23 9.64
CA ASP A 67 -16.70 9.06 9.67
C ASP A 67 -17.53 10.08 8.86
N GLU A 68 -16.94 11.11 8.25
CA GLU A 68 -17.70 12.12 7.46
C GLU A 68 -17.57 11.97 5.93
N THR A 69 -16.93 10.90 5.44
CA THR A 69 -16.31 10.88 4.11
C THR A 69 -17.02 9.99 3.07
N HIS A 70 -18.30 10.24 2.83
CA HIS A 70 -18.95 9.83 1.57
C HIS A 70 -19.20 11.01 0.62
N VAL A 71 -19.30 12.23 1.14
CA VAL A 71 -19.54 13.44 0.32
C VAL A 71 -18.22 14.08 -0.15
N GLY A 72 -17.10 13.82 0.54
CA GLY A 72 -15.78 14.39 0.24
C GLY A 72 -14.91 13.58 -0.75
N ALA A 73 -15.17 12.29 -0.96
CA ALA A 73 -14.36 11.45 -1.87
C ALA A 73 -14.47 11.88 -3.34
N ALA A 74 -15.54 12.61 -3.67
CA ALA A 74 -15.75 13.21 -4.98
C ALA A 74 -15.13 14.62 -5.13
N ASN A 75 -14.37 15.12 -4.13
CA ASN A 75 -13.78 16.46 -4.16
C ASN A 75 -12.91 16.64 -5.42
N PRO A 76 -13.28 17.53 -6.35
CA PRO A 76 -12.53 17.75 -7.59
C PRO A 76 -11.06 18.11 -7.36
N ILE A 77 -10.74 18.75 -6.23
CA ILE A 77 -9.37 19.11 -5.85
C ILE A 77 -8.55 17.84 -5.59
N THR A 78 -9.02 16.96 -4.72
CA THR A 78 -8.33 15.71 -4.38
C THR A 78 -8.18 14.78 -5.58
N LYS A 79 -9.21 14.71 -6.46
CA LYS A 79 -9.11 13.96 -7.71
C LYS A 79 -8.03 14.52 -8.62
N LYS A 80 -8.02 15.84 -8.79
CA LYS A 80 -7.04 16.54 -9.62
C LYS A 80 -5.63 16.30 -9.08
N GLU A 81 -5.41 16.43 -7.78
CA GLU A 81 -4.12 16.17 -7.15
C GLU A 81 -3.63 14.74 -7.38
N PHE A 82 -4.50 13.75 -7.23
CA PHE A 82 -4.18 12.35 -7.51
C PHE A 82 -3.75 12.13 -8.97
N PHE A 83 -4.52 12.64 -9.94
CA PHE A 83 -4.16 12.53 -11.35
C PHE A 83 -2.89 13.32 -11.69
N ASP A 84 -2.69 14.49 -11.08
CA ASP A 84 -1.49 15.30 -11.27
C ASP A 84 -0.25 14.56 -10.75
N ILE A 85 -0.31 13.95 -9.56
CA ILE A 85 0.77 13.14 -8.99
C ILE A 85 1.05 11.92 -9.88
N THR A 86 0.01 11.20 -10.28
CA THR A 86 0.14 10.01 -11.12
C THR A 86 0.79 10.36 -12.46
N LYS A 87 0.30 11.39 -13.14
CA LYS A 87 0.83 11.86 -14.42
C LYS A 87 2.27 12.35 -14.29
N LYS A 88 2.60 13.12 -13.24
CA LYS A 88 3.96 13.58 -12.97
C LYS A 88 4.92 12.41 -12.76
N THR A 89 4.50 11.39 -12.02
CA THR A 89 5.30 10.19 -11.73
C THR A 89 5.58 9.41 -13.01
N VAL A 90 4.54 9.13 -13.80
CA VAL A 90 4.64 8.45 -15.10
C VAL A 90 5.59 9.19 -16.05
N GLN A 91 5.45 10.52 -16.15
CA GLN A 91 6.30 11.35 -17.01
C GLN A 91 7.74 11.42 -16.52
N LYS A 92 7.95 11.63 -15.21
CA LYS A 92 9.28 11.76 -14.60
C LYS A 92 10.12 10.49 -14.77
N HIS A 93 9.47 9.33 -14.67
CA HIS A 93 10.14 8.03 -14.69
C HIS A 93 9.97 7.27 -16.03
N ASN A 94 9.33 7.90 -17.03
CA ASN A 94 9.05 7.31 -18.35
C ASN A 94 8.38 5.92 -18.25
N ILE A 95 7.34 5.81 -17.43
CA ILE A 95 6.66 4.54 -17.15
C ILE A 95 5.65 4.24 -18.27
N PRO A 96 5.86 3.21 -19.11
CA PRO A 96 4.94 2.89 -20.19
C PRO A 96 3.66 2.21 -19.65
N GLU A 97 2.59 2.18 -20.42
CA GLU A 97 1.27 1.67 -19.98
C GLU A 97 1.33 0.19 -19.59
N GLU A 98 2.15 -0.63 -20.27
CA GLU A 98 2.37 -2.03 -19.93
C GLU A 98 3.07 -2.25 -18.56
N LEU A 99 3.47 -1.17 -17.91
CA LEU A 99 4.07 -1.14 -16.57
C LEU A 99 3.26 -0.27 -15.58
N GLN A 100 2.00 0.02 -15.89
CA GLN A 100 1.07 0.67 -14.97
C GLN A 100 0.05 -0.34 -14.50
N TYR A 101 -0.12 -0.45 -13.18
CA TYR A 101 -0.96 -1.46 -12.55
C TYR A 101 -1.94 -0.81 -11.58
N GLY A 102 -3.17 -1.32 -11.54
CA GLY A 102 -4.18 -0.98 -10.53
C GLY A 102 -4.51 -2.22 -9.70
N GLY A 103 -4.39 -2.11 -8.39
CA GLY A 103 -4.81 -3.12 -7.43
C GLY A 103 -5.89 -2.57 -6.51
N ASP A 104 -6.95 -3.36 -6.30
CA ASP A 104 -8.04 -3.02 -5.38
C ASP A 104 -8.37 -4.23 -4.50
N GLU A 105 -8.87 -3.98 -3.29
CA GLU A 105 -9.27 -5.04 -2.37
C GLU A 105 -10.76 -5.34 -2.52
N THR A 106 -11.10 -6.58 -2.89
CA THR A 106 -12.48 -7.06 -2.90
C THR A 106 -12.69 -8.15 -1.87
N SER A 107 -13.76 -8.05 -1.08
CA SER A 107 -14.13 -9.10 -0.14
C SER A 107 -14.87 -10.22 -0.88
N ILE A 108 -14.42 -11.47 -0.76
CA ILE A 108 -15.22 -12.61 -1.23
C ILE A 108 -16.40 -12.80 -0.28
N GLN A 109 -17.59 -12.54 -0.79
CA GLN A 109 -18.84 -13.07 -0.25
C GLN A 109 -19.28 -14.19 -1.21
N THR A 110 -19.16 -15.46 -0.81
CA THR A 110 -19.58 -16.62 -1.63
C THR A 110 -21.10 -16.73 -1.71
N GLY A 111 -21.77 -15.82 -2.40
CA GLY A 111 -23.23 -15.79 -2.55
C GLY A 111 -23.64 -14.56 -3.35
N VAL A 112 -24.32 -14.78 -4.47
CA VAL A 112 -24.81 -13.74 -5.38
C VAL A 112 -25.64 -12.72 -4.59
N GLY A 113 -25.18 -11.47 -4.47
CA GLY A 113 -26.00 -10.26 -4.36
C GLY A 113 -27.15 -10.19 -3.32
N VAL A 114 -27.20 -11.05 -2.31
CA VAL A 114 -28.19 -10.98 -1.22
C VAL A 114 -27.48 -11.05 0.12
N LYS A 115 -27.90 -10.18 1.06
CA LYS A 115 -27.47 -10.22 2.47
C LYS A 115 -27.98 -11.53 3.10
N GLU A 116 -27.25 -12.61 2.93
CA GLU A 116 -27.48 -13.87 3.63
C GLU A 116 -26.34 -14.18 4.60
N TYR A 117 -26.71 -14.77 5.73
CA TYR A 117 -25.76 -15.25 6.73
C TYR A 117 -25.13 -16.54 6.22
N MET A 118 -23.86 -16.48 5.86
CA MET A 118 -23.15 -17.63 5.28
C MET A 118 -22.15 -18.24 6.24
N ILE A 119 -22.16 -19.58 6.29
CA ILE A 119 -21.23 -20.39 7.05
C ILE A 119 -20.11 -20.81 6.08
N GLY A 120 -19.01 -20.04 6.09
CA GLY A 120 -17.84 -20.24 5.24
C GLY A 120 -16.69 -19.31 5.63
N ALA A 121 -15.46 -19.62 5.20
CA ALA A 121 -14.29 -18.81 5.53
C ALA A 121 -14.37 -17.44 4.83
N ARG A 122 -14.36 -16.35 5.60
CA ARG A 122 -14.26 -14.98 5.06
C ARG A 122 -12.85 -14.76 4.52
N GLY A 123 -12.75 -14.31 3.27
CA GLY A 123 -11.49 -14.00 2.62
C GLY A 123 -11.54 -12.69 1.86
N LYS A 124 -10.39 -12.04 1.74
CA LYS A 124 -10.17 -10.85 0.91
C LYS A 124 -9.38 -11.26 -0.31
N VAL A 125 -9.65 -10.66 -1.46
CA VAL A 125 -8.92 -10.88 -2.71
C VAL A 125 -8.38 -9.55 -3.17
N LEU A 126 -7.13 -9.56 -3.59
CA LEU A 126 -6.48 -8.45 -4.23
C LEU A 126 -6.22 -8.81 -5.69
N PRO A 127 -7.18 -8.56 -6.60
CA PRO A 127 -6.87 -8.50 -8.02
C PRO A 127 -5.87 -7.38 -8.30
N THR A 128 -5.01 -7.58 -9.28
CA THR A 128 -4.15 -6.52 -9.82
C THR A 128 -4.12 -6.65 -11.33
N ILE A 129 -4.45 -5.56 -12.01
CA ILE A 129 -4.64 -5.52 -13.46
C ILE A 129 -3.65 -4.51 -14.02
N CYS A 130 -3.02 -4.86 -15.14
CA CYS A 130 -2.16 -3.94 -15.88
C CYS A 130 -2.97 -3.12 -16.89
N ALA A 131 -2.55 -1.90 -17.18
CA ALA A 131 -3.21 -1.04 -18.17
C ALA A 131 -3.16 -1.62 -19.60
N ASP A 132 -2.25 -2.57 -19.89
CA ASP A 132 -2.24 -3.32 -21.15
C ASP A 132 -3.20 -4.53 -21.16
N ASN A 133 -4.05 -4.66 -20.15
CA ASN A 133 -4.99 -5.76 -19.92
C ASN A 133 -4.33 -7.11 -19.54
N THR A 134 -3.05 -7.13 -19.16
CA THR A 134 -2.47 -8.31 -18.53
C THR A 134 -3.03 -8.47 -17.11
N GLU A 135 -3.59 -9.64 -16.82
CA GLU A 135 -4.05 -10.00 -15.48
C GLU A 135 -2.93 -10.66 -14.68
N LEU A 136 -2.76 -10.24 -13.42
CA LEU A 136 -1.89 -10.93 -12.47
C LEU A 136 -2.68 -11.98 -11.69
N ALA A 137 -1.98 -13.02 -11.24
CA ALA A 137 -2.58 -13.99 -10.33
C ALA A 137 -3.01 -13.27 -9.04
N PRO A 138 -4.27 -13.41 -8.61
CA PRO A 138 -4.78 -12.66 -7.47
C PRO A 138 -4.19 -13.19 -6.16
N ILE A 139 -4.07 -12.31 -5.17
CA ILE A 139 -3.72 -12.71 -3.80
C ILE A 139 -5.01 -12.86 -3.00
N VAL A 140 -5.21 -14.04 -2.42
CA VAL A 140 -6.37 -14.37 -1.59
C VAL A 140 -5.89 -14.52 -0.14
N ILE A 141 -6.46 -13.74 0.75
CA ILE A 141 -6.12 -13.75 2.16
C ILE A 141 -7.33 -14.20 2.97
N PHE A 142 -7.21 -15.38 3.58
CA PHE A 142 -8.23 -15.91 4.46
C PHE A 142 -8.07 -15.40 5.90
N LYS A 143 -9.20 -15.20 6.59
CA LYS A 143 -9.16 -15.09 8.04
C LYS A 143 -8.86 -16.47 8.64
N GLY A 144 -7.77 -16.59 9.39
CA GLY A 144 -7.39 -17.86 10.02
C GLY A 144 -6.09 -17.74 10.82
N GLU A 145 -5.76 -18.78 11.57
CA GLU A 145 -4.51 -18.86 12.34
C GLU A 145 -3.49 -19.83 11.72
N VAL A 146 -3.90 -20.61 10.72
CA VAL A 146 -3.07 -21.63 10.07
C VAL A 146 -3.38 -21.68 8.58
N PHE A 147 -2.34 -21.87 7.76
CA PHE A 147 -2.47 -22.15 6.34
C PHE A 147 -3.14 -23.51 6.11
N GLN A 148 -4.20 -23.58 5.32
CA GLN A 148 -4.81 -24.86 4.97
C GLN A 148 -4.34 -25.32 3.60
N VAL A 149 -3.60 -26.44 3.54
CA VAL A 149 -3.07 -27.01 2.29
C VAL A 149 -4.17 -27.25 1.25
N LYS A 150 -5.41 -27.52 1.70
CA LYS A 150 -6.57 -27.67 0.82
C LYS A 150 -6.88 -26.42 -0.02
N TRP A 151 -6.42 -25.22 0.36
CA TRP A 151 -6.57 -24.01 -0.45
C TRP A 151 -5.80 -24.10 -1.77
N LEU A 152 -4.73 -24.90 -1.82
CA LEU A 152 -3.97 -25.14 -3.06
C LEU A 152 -4.64 -26.19 -3.97
N GLN A 153 -5.61 -26.94 -3.45
CA GLN A 153 -6.34 -27.94 -4.24
C GLN A 153 -7.33 -27.20 -5.15
N ASN A 154 -7.26 -27.46 -6.47
CA ASN A 154 -8.10 -26.82 -7.48
C ASN A 154 -7.96 -25.28 -7.51
N ASN A 155 -6.75 -24.79 -7.79
CA ASN A 155 -6.44 -23.36 -7.96
C ASN A 155 -6.30 -22.96 -9.46
N PRO A 156 -7.41 -22.82 -10.22
CA PRO A 156 -7.36 -22.53 -11.66
C PRO A 156 -6.79 -21.13 -11.96
N LEU A 157 -6.96 -20.18 -11.03
CA LEU A 157 -6.48 -18.81 -11.16
C LEU A 157 -5.00 -18.64 -10.77
N LYS A 158 -4.33 -19.74 -10.37
CA LYS A 158 -2.97 -19.73 -9.82
C LYS A 158 -2.80 -18.69 -8.69
N ALA A 159 -3.89 -18.43 -7.98
CA ALA A 159 -3.96 -17.46 -6.91
C ALA A 159 -2.93 -17.77 -5.82
N GLN A 160 -2.33 -16.74 -5.26
CA GLN A 160 -1.51 -16.88 -4.07
C GLN A 160 -2.42 -16.86 -2.85
N TYR A 161 -2.28 -17.84 -1.96
CA TYR A 161 -3.07 -17.90 -0.75
C TYR A 161 -2.22 -17.47 0.45
N SER A 162 -2.81 -16.64 1.30
CA SER A 162 -2.25 -16.27 2.60
C SER A 162 -3.35 -16.30 3.65
N TYR A 163 -2.97 -16.16 4.92
CA TYR A 163 -3.93 -16.08 6.02
C TYR A 163 -3.49 -15.06 7.05
N HIS A 164 -4.47 -14.46 7.72
CA HIS A 164 -4.21 -13.56 8.85
C HIS A 164 -5.28 -13.72 9.93
N LYS A 165 -4.87 -13.68 11.20
CA LYS A 165 -5.73 -13.94 12.36
C LYS A 165 -6.97 -13.05 12.39
N LYS A 166 -6.81 -11.80 11.98
CA LYS A 166 -7.90 -10.82 11.98
C LYS A 166 -8.59 -10.67 10.62
N GLY A 167 -8.00 -11.20 9.55
CA GLY A 167 -8.58 -11.19 8.20
C GLY A 167 -8.62 -9.81 7.55
N TYR A 168 -7.77 -8.88 7.99
CA TYR A 168 -7.49 -7.59 7.34
C TYR A 168 -6.00 -7.47 7.05
N MET A 169 -5.63 -6.65 6.06
CA MET A 169 -4.23 -6.36 5.74
C MET A 169 -3.56 -5.58 6.86
N ASP A 170 -2.50 -6.14 7.42
CA ASP A 170 -1.55 -5.42 8.25
C ASP A 170 -0.29 -5.07 7.44
N GLY A 171 0.70 -4.47 8.11
CA GLY A 171 1.96 -4.11 7.47
C GLY A 171 2.76 -5.29 6.91
N GLU A 172 2.65 -6.48 7.52
CA GLU A 172 3.34 -7.68 7.05
C GLU A 172 2.68 -8.20 5.76
N MET A 173 1.35 -8.11 5.68
CA MET A 173 0.60 -8.49 4.49
C MET A 173 0.83 -7.53 3.33
N GLY A 174 0.98 -6.23 3.59
CA GLY A 174 1.39 -5.26 2.58
C GLY A 174 2.75 -5.63 1.97
N VAL A 175 3.73 -6.02 2.80
CA VAL A 175 5.05 -6.47 2.35
C VAL A 175 4.95 -7.75 1.52
N ALA A 176 4.17 -8.73 1.98
CA ALA A 176 3.96 -9.98 1.23
C ALA A 176 3.30 -9.71 -0.14
N TYR A 177 2.32 -8.81 -0.19
CA TYR A 177 1.66 -8.40 -1.42
C TYR A 177 2.64 -7.77 -2.40
N ILE A 178 3.44 -6.78 -1.97
CA ILE A 178 4.38 -6.11 -2.89
C ILE A 178 5.51 -7.04 -3.36
N GLN A 179 5.93 -7.98 -2.52
CA GLN A 179 6.92 -8.99 -2.89
C GLN A 179 6.40 -9.90 -4.00
N ASP A 180 5.16 -10.37 -3.87
CA ASP A 180 4.53 -11.20 -4.89
C ASP A 180 4.22 -10.40 -6.17
N PHE A 181 3.70 -9.18 -6.05
CA PHE A 181 3.52 -8.28 -7.17
C PHE A 181 4.81 -8.10 -7.98
N ASN A 182 5.93 -7.81 -7.31
CA ASN A 182 7.24 -7.70 -7.95
C ASN A 182 7.64 -9.03 -8.60
N LYS A 183 7.47 -10.17 -7.92
CA LYS A 183 7.77 -11.49 -8.50
C LYS A 183 7.01 -11.74 -9.81
N GLN A 184 5.75 -11.34 -9.90
CA GLN A 184 4.93 -11.52 -11.10
C GLN A 184 5.30 -10.54 -12.23
N THR A 185 5.75 -9.32 -11.90
CA THR A 185 5.94 -8.23 -12.86
C THR A 185 7.39 -7.97 -13.25
N LYS A 186 8.38 -8.39 -12.45
CA LYS A 186 9.81 -8.08 -12.63
C LYS A 186 10.36 -8.45 -14.00
N ALA A 187 9.96 -9.61 -14.51
CA ALA A 187 10.38 -10.07 -15.84
C ALA A 187 9.84 -9.17 -16.97
N LYS A 188 8.62 -8.65 -16.81
CA LYS A 188 8.00 -7.70 -17.73
C LYS A 188 8.63 -6.31 -17.61
N ALA A 189 8.93 -5.88 -16.38
CA ALA A 189 9.58 -4.60 -16.09
C ALA A 189 11.00 -4.49 -16.69
N LYS A 190 11.75 -5.58 -16.82
CA LYS A 190 13.12 -5.59 -17.40
C LYS A 190 14.07 -4.54 -16.79
N GLY A 191 13.86 -4.21 -15.51
CA GLY A 191 14.63 -3.19 -14.78
C GLY A 191 14.11 -1.75 -14.91
N CYS A 192 13.09 -1.50 -15.74
CA CYS A 192 12.41 -0.21 -15.83
C CYS A 192 11.57 0.07 -14.58
N ALA A 193 11.28 1.34 -14.36
CA ALA A 193 10.31 1.79 -13.37
C ALA A 193 8.88 1.35 -13.73
N TYR A 194 8.08 1.05 -12.72
CA TYR A 194 6.68 0.69 -12.91
C TYR A 194 5.78 1.25 -11.80
N LEU A 195 4.55 1.56 -12.17
CA LEU A 195 3.58 2.25 -11.32
C LEU A 195 2.59 1.24 -10.75
N LEU A 196 2.30 1.35 -9.46
CA LEU A 196 1.24 0.61 -8.80
C LEU A 196 0.28 1.57 -8.10
N LEU A 197 -0.97 1.61 -8.56
CA LEU A 197 -2.06 2.29 -7.89
C LEU A 197 -2.73 1.32 -6.93
N ILE A 198 -2.88 1.69 -5.66
CA ILE A 198 -3.41 0.78 -4.64
C ILE A 198 -4.28 1.49 -3.61
N ASP A 199 -5.30 0.80 -3.11
CA ASP A 199 -6.22 1.39 -2.13
C ASP A 199 -5.53 1.65 -0.79
N GLY A 200 -5.89 2.79 -0.19
CA GLY A 200 -5.45 3.23 1.12
C GLY A 200 -5.98 2.39 2.26
N TYR A 201 -6.73 1.31 2.02
CA TYR A 201 -6.95 0.28 3.04
C TYR A 201 -5.66 -0.50 3.38
N ILE A 202 -4.64 -0.45 2.52
CA ILE A 202 -3.23 -0.72 2.87
C ILE A 202 -2.65 0.50 3.65
N SER A 203 -3.46 1.10 4.53
CA SER A 203 -3.32 2.46 5.11
C SER A 203 -2.09 2.71 5.96
N HIS A 204 -1.28 1.69 6.13
CA HIS A 204 -0.10 1.71 6.95
C HIS A 204 1.04 1.20 6.09
N ALA A 205 1.39 1.98 5.06
CA ALA A 205 2.60 1.81 4.28
C ALA A 205 3.78 1.79 5.26
N THR A 206 4.13 0.58 5.69
CA THR A 206 5.20 0.37 6.63
C THR A 206 6.49 0.82 5.98
N TYR A 207 7.49 1.13 6.81
CA TYR A 207 8.81 1.43 6.27
C TYR A 207 9.30 0.27 5.39
N GLU A 208 9.03 -0.98 5.77
CA GLU A 208 9.38 -2.17 5.01
C GLU A 208 8.71 -2.22 3.64
N PHE A 209 7.43 -1.84 3.54
CA PHE A 209 6.72 -1.76 2.27
C PHE A 209 7.35 -0.71 1.35
N LEU A 210 7.53 0.51 1.85
CA LEU A 210 8.04 1.64 1.06
C LEU A 210 9.53 1.47 0.70
N ASP A 211 10.33 0.94 1.62
CA ASP A 211 11.72 0.55 1.37
C ASP A 211 11.80 -0.51 0.27
N TYR A 212 10.89 -1.49 0.27
CA TYR A 212 10.84 -2.51 -0.77
C TYR A 212 10.43 -1.95 -2.12
N THR A 213 9.41 -1.08 -2.18
CA THR A 213 8.98 -0.45 -3.44
C THR A 213 10.11 0.39 -4.04
N TRP A 214 10.74 1.23 -3.21
CA TRP A 214 11.87 2.06 -3.62
C TRP A 214 13.01 1.22 -4.20
N LYS A 215 13.48 0.20 -3.46
CA LYS A 215 14.61 -0.66 -3.87
C LYS A 215 14.35 -1.43 -5.17
N ASN A 216 13.09 -1.58 -5.58
CA ASN A 216 12.71 -2.33 -6.77
C ASN A 216 12.15 -1.45 -7.90
N ASN A 217 12.35 -0.12 -7.85
CA ASN A 217 11.83 0.83 -8.84
C ASN A 217 10.30 0.76 -9.02
N ILE A 218 9.58 0.49 -7.93
CA ILE A 218 8.12 0.45 -7.90
C ILE A 218 7.63 1.77 -7.31
N TYR A 219 6.84 2.51 -8.06
CA TYR A 219 6.22 3.74 -7.60
C TYR A 219 4.79 3.43 -7.16
N ALA A 220 4.58 3.30 -5.85
CA ALA A 220 3.27 3.00 -5.28
C ALA A 220 2.53 4.31 -4.94
N ILE A 221 1.35 4.52 -5.54
CA ILE A 221 0.49 5.69 -5.28
C ILE A 221 -0.82 5.21 -4.66
N CYS A 222 -1.23 5.87 -3.59
CA CYS A 222 -2.49 5.58 -2.92
C CYS A 222 -3.68 6.15 -3.71
N TYR A 223 -4.75 5.40 -3.89
CA TYR A 223 -6.03 5.99 -4.28
C TYR A 223 -6.50 6.98 -3.20
N PRO A 224 -7.18 8.07 -3.57
CA PRO A 224 -7.81 8.94 -2.59
C PRO A 224 -8.78 8.15 -1.70
N SER A 225 -8.92 8.55 -0.43
CA SER A 225 -9.80 7.83 0.50
C SER A 225 -11.22 7.72 -0.04
N HIS A 226 -11.82 6.53 0.10
CA HIS A 226 -13.19 6.20 -0.34
C HIS A 226 -13.50 6.53 -1.81
N SER A 227 -12.51 6.45 -2.72
CA SER A 227 -12.71 6.87 -4.12
C SER A 227 -12.51 5.77 -5.15
N THR A 228 -12.14 4.55 -4.74
CA THR A 228 -12.00 3.38 -5.63
C THR A 228 -13.26 3.09 -6.43
N HIS A 229 -14.45 3.34 -5.86
CA HIS A 229 -15.72 3.19 -6.57
C HIS A 229 -16.04 4.29 -7.62
N ILE A 230 -15.18 5.30 -7.77
CA ILE A 230 -15.39 6.47 -8.62
C ILE A 230 -14.45 6.49 -9.84
N TYR A 231 -13.45 5.61 -9.91
CA TYR A 231 -12.42 5.59 -10.96
C TYR A 231 -12.49 4.38 -11.87
#